data_AF-A0A087TBY1-F1
#
_entry.id   AF-A0A087TBY1-F1
#
_cell.length_a   1.000
_cell.length_b   1.000
_cell.length_c   1.000
_cell.angle_alpha   90.00
_cell.angle_beta   90.00
_cell.angle_gamma   90.00
#
_symmetry.space_group_name_H-M   'P 1'
#
loop_
_entity.id
_entity.type
_entity.pdbx_description
1 polymer ?
#
loop_
_entity_poly.entity_id
_entity_poly.type
_entity_poly.pdbx_seq_one_letter_code
_entity_poly.pdbx_strand_id
1 'polypeptide(L)'
;MDRDLIEVCQEMRNELHLYSTPPNSTVDSRRLLNDEEFVERVNTLLDRLHLLQEAISQKQKDTQFLKQMQTEMCQYSAEYEYLRKQAAQLEVINPELREEVNKRCNILSNKWELLEYTLYPKRRQEREG
;
A
#
# COMPACT_ATOMS: atom_id res chain seq x y z
N MET A 1 19.87 -8.53 -47.11
CA MET A 1 19.26 -7.33 -46.52
C MET A 1 18.15 -7.82 -45.62
N ASP A 2 18.53 -8.18 -44.40
CA ASP A 2 17.65 -8.66 -43.34
C ASP A 2 16.93 -7.48 -42.67
N ARG A 3 15.86 -6.99 -43.28
CA ARG A 3 15.03 -5.93 -42.70
C ARG A 3 13.53 -6.20 -42.72
N ASP A 4 13.12 -7.44 -42.99
CA ASP A 4 11.70 -7.82 -43.04
C ASP A 4 11.29 -8.84 -41.96
N LEU A 5 12.12 -9.07 -40.93
CA LEU A 5 11.78 -9.95 -39.80
C LEU A 5 11.31 -9.21 -38.53
N ILE A 6 11.32 -7.88 -38.52
CA ILE A 6 10.97 -7.04 -37.35
C ILE A 6 9.59 -6.37 -37.49
N GLU A 7 8.75 -6.83 -38.43
CA GLU A 7 7.37 -6.30 -38.54
C GLU A 7 6.33 -7.24 -37.91
N VAL A 8 6.60 -8.55 -37.88
CA VAL A 8 5.65 -9.55 -37.37
C VAL A 8 5.60 -9.63 -35.83
N CYS A 9 6.51 -8.97 -35.11
CA CYS A 9 6.52 -8.99 -33.64
C CYS A 9 5.75 -7.83 -32.99
N GLN A 10 5.19 -6.87 -33.74
CA GLN A 10 4.47 -5.74 -33.15
C GLN A 10 2.95 -5.91 -33.08
N GLU A 11 2.36 -6.84 -33.85
CA GLU A 11 0.89 -6.99 -33.87
C GLU A 11 0.35 -7.81 -32.69
N MET A 12 1.15 -8.69 -32.08
CA MET A 12 0.68 -9.53 -30.96
C MET A 12 0.74 -8.84 -29.58
N ARG A 13 1.11 -7.56 -29.52
CA ARG A 13 1.14 -6.78 -28.26
C ARG A 13 -0.11 -5.91 -28.06
N ASN A 14 -1.01 -5.85 -29.05
CA ASN A 14 -2.20 -5.00 -28.99
C ASN A 14 -3.51 -5.74 -28.69
N GLU A 15 -3.54 -7.07 -28.63
CA GLU A 15 -4.76 -7.85 -28.36
C GLU A 15 -5.04 -8.20 -26.89
N LEU A 16 -4.37 -7.54 -25.93
CA LEU A 16 -4.71 -7.64 -24.50
C LEU A 16 -5.40 -6.38 -23.94
N HIS A 17 -6.09 -5.62 -24.82
CA HIS A 17 -6.88 -4.44 -24.48
C HIS A 17 -8.39 -4.72 -24.37
N LEU A 18 -8.79 -5.89 -23.89
CA LEU A 18 -10.19 -6.28 -23.80
C LEU A 18 -10.68 -6.57 -22.38
N TYR A 19 -10.37 -5.69 -21.42
CA TYR A 19 -11.29 -5.47 -20.29
C TYR A 19 -11.32 -3.99 -19.91
N SER A 20 -12.49 -3.41 -20.11
CA SER A 20 -12.86 -2.01 -19.91
C SER A 20 -12.34 -1.38 -18.61
N THR A 21 -11.45 -0.39 -18.75
CA THR A 21 -11.25 0.64 -17.71
C THR A 21 -11.91 1.95 -18.16
N PRO A 22 -12.73 2.59 -17.31
CA PRO A 22 -13.36 3.87 -17.64
C PRO A 22 -12.31 4.99 -17.81
N PRO A 23 -12.58 5.96 -18.70
CA PRO A 23 -11.63 7.01 -19.06
C PRO A 23 -11.65 8.11 -17.99
N ASN A 24 -11.10 7.84 -16.81
CA ASN A 24 -10.71 8.91 -15.87
C ASN A 24 -9.79 8.50 -14.72
N SER A 25 -9.29 7.26 -14.67
CA SER A 25 -8.19 6.97 -13.77
C SER A 25 -6.88 7.26 -14.48
N THR A 26 -6.21 8.33 -14.06
CA THR A 26 -4.75 8.37 -14.03
C THR A 26 -4.28 7.18 -13.18
N VAL A 27 -4.25 6.00 -13.80
CA VAL A 27 -3.56 4.84 -13.25
C VAL A 27 -2.11 5.25 -13.24
N ASP A 28 -1.66 5.73 -12.08
CA ASP A 28 -0.27 5.91 -11.71
C ASP A 28 0.49 4.74 -12.33
N SER A 29 1.36 4.99 -13.30
CA SER A 29 2.05 3.99 -14.13
C SER A 29 3.07 3.16 -13.33
N ARG A 30 2.76 2.88 -12.06
CA ARG A 30 3.50 2.00 -11.19
C ARG A 30 3.10 0.58 -11.51
N ARG A 31 4.11 -0.19 -11.90
CA ARG A 31 4.07 -1.64 -12.06
C ARG A 31 3.28 -2.26 -10.89
N LEU A 32 2.34 -3.14 -11.24
CA LEU A 32 1.67 -4.01 -10.28
C LEU A 32 2.72 -4.90 -9.61
N LEU A 33 2.69 -4.97 -8.28
CA LEU A 33 3.53 -5.89 -7.52
C LEU A 33 3.12 -7.33 -7.80
N ASN A 34 4.06 -8.25 -7.88
CA ASN A 34 3.72 -9.66 -7.74
C ASN A 34 3.43 -10.00 -6.26
N ASP A 35 2.92 -11.20 -6.00
CA ASP A 35 2.49 -11.59 -4.66
C ASP A 35 3.64 -11.58 -3.64
N GLU A 36 4.84 -12.02 -4.04
CA GLU A 36 6.02 -12.04 -3.18
C GLU A 36 6.50 -10.62 -2.83
N GLU A 37 6.56 -9.73 -3.83
CA GLU A 37 6.91 -8.31 -3.68
C GLU A 37 5.89 -7.59 -2.78
N PHE A 38 4.60 -7.91 -2.92
CA PHE A 38 3.55 -7.38 -2.05
C PHE A 38 3.74 -7.83 -0.60
N VAL A 39 3.94 -9.14 -0.38
CA VAL A 39 4.16 -9.73 0.94
C VAL A 39 5.38 -9.12 1.62
N GLU A 40 6.50 -8.99 0.91
CA GLU A 40 7.74 -8.41 1.42
C GLU A 40 7.55 -6.95 1.85
N ARG A 41 6.89 -6.14 1.00
CA ARG A 41 6.63 -4.73 1.30
C ARG A 41 5.67 -4.54 2.46
N VAL A 42 4.61 -5.36 2.55
CA VAL A 42 3.70 -5.35 3.70
C VAL A 42 4.46 -5.67 4.99
N ASN A 43 5.27 -6.73 4.99
CA ASN A 43 6.06 -7.10 6.17
C ASN A 43 7.02 -5.97 6.57
N THR A 44 7.74 -5.40 5.59
CA THR A 44 8.67 -4.28 5.82
C THR A 44 7.97 -3.09 6.47
N LEU A 45 6.78 -2.73 5.97
CA LEU A 45 6.00 -1.64 6.55
C LEU A 45 5.48 -2.00 7.94
N LEU A 46 5.00 -3.22 8.16
CA LEU A 46 4.56 -3.69 9.47
C LEU A 46 5.68 -3.63 10.52
N ASP A 47 6.91 -3.99 10.14
CA ASP A 47 8.08 -3.93 11.03
C ASP A 47 8.41 -2.49 11.40
N ARG A 48 8.42 -1.58 10.42
CA ARG A 48 8.62 -0.14 10.69
C ARG A 48 7.55 0.42 11.62
N LEU A 49 6.28 0.09 11.38
CA LEU A 49 5.18 0.48 12.27
C LEU A 49 5.32 -0.17 13.65
N HIS A 50 5.93 -1.36 13.77
CA HIS A 50 6.20 -1.98 15.07
C HIS A 50 7.20 -1.17 15.88
N LEU A 51 8.34 -0.85 15.26
CA LEU A 51 9.40 -0.06 15.88
C LEU A 51 8.88 1.30 16.32
N LEU A 52 8.04 1.93 15.48
CA LEU A 52 7.37 3.18 15.82
C LEU A 52 6.49 3.02 17.07
N GLN A 53 5.69 1.95 17.14
CA GLN A 53 4.81 1.67 18.28
C GLN A 53 5.60 1.44 19.58
N GLU A 54 6.70 0.70 19.52
CA GLU A 54 7.58 0.46 20.67
C GLU A 54 8.20 1.77 21.15
N ALA A 55 8.72 2.57 20.23
CA ALA A 55 9.34 3.85 20.55
C ALA A 55 8.34 4.83 21.17
N ILE A 56 7.11 4.90 20.63
CA ILE A 56 6.00 5.67 21.22
C ILE A 56 5.72 5.18 22.64
N SER A 57 5.59 3.87 22.86
CA SER A 57 5.28 3.28 24.16
C SER A 57 6.31 3.62 25.24
N GLN A 58 7.60 3.71 24.87
CA GLN A 58 8.67 4.10 25.78
C GLN A 58 8.64 5.60 26.16
N LYS A 59 8.11 6.45 25.29
CA LYS A 59 8.19 7.92 25.42
C LYS A 59 6.83 8.63 25.29
N GLN A 60 5.74 7.98 25.72
CA GLN A 60 4.36 8.47 25.56
C GLN A 60 4.08 9.86 26.16
N LYS A 61 4.88 10.33 27.12
CA LYS A 61 4.69 11.65 27.78
C LYS A 61 5.49 12.77 27.12
N ASP A 62 6.41 12.45 26.21
CA ASP A 62 7.26 13.43 25.53
C ASP A 62 6.57 13.93 24.26
N THR A 63 5.96 15.12 24.36
CA THR A 63 5.21 15.73 23.26
C THR A 63 6.06 16.11 22.05
N GLN A 64 7.35 16.42 22.23
CA GLN A 64 8.25 16.71 21.13
C GLN A 64 8.59 15.41 20.38
N PHE A 65 8.86 14.34 21.12
CA PHE A 65 9.07 13.02 20.55
C PHE A 65 7.83 12.54 19.78
N LEU A 66 6.62 12.69 20.32
CA LEU A 66 5.39 12.31 19.62
C LEU A 66 5.20 13.07 18.30
N LYS A 67 5.54 14.36 18.23
CA LYS A 67 5.52 15.14 16.98
C LYS A 67 6.53 14.62 15.94
N GLN A 68 7.68 14.14 16.40
CA GLN A 68 8.65 13.49 15.52
C GLN A 68 8.07 12.18 14.96
N MET A 69 7.47 11.35 15.81
CA MET A 69 6.82 10.10 15.38
C MET A 69 5.64 10.34 14.43
N GLN A 70 4.88 11.44 14.59
CA GLN A 70 3.88 11.88 13.60
C GLN A 70 4.49 12.14 12.23
N THR A 71 5.64 12.82 12.18
CA THR A 71 6.36 13.10 10.93
C THR A 71 6.82 11.80 10.28
N GLU A 72 7.36 10.88 11.07
CA GLU A 72 7.83 9.57 10.59
C GLU A 72 6.67 8.71 10.06
N MET A 73 5.55 8.66 10.79
CA MET A 73 4.34 8.00 10.31
C MET A 73 3.86 8.61 8.99
N CYS A 74 3.88 9.94 8.84
CA CYS A 74 3.50 10.63 7.62
C CYS A 74 4.36 10.19 6.41
N GLN A 75 5.66 9.93 6.60
CA GLN A 75 6.54 9.44 5.53
C GLN A 75 6.12 8.05 5.02
N TYR A 76 5.48 7.24 5.85
CA TYR A 76 5.01 5.91 5.48
C TYR A 76 3.60 5.91 4.86
N SER A 77 2.87 7.03 4.91
CA SER A 77 1.49 7.12 4.43
C SER A 77 1.34 6.80 2.94
N ALA A 78 2.28 7.26 2.12
CA ALA A 78 2.25 7.00 0.68
C ALA A 78 2.44 5.51 0.35
N GLU A 79 3.34 4.82 1.07
CA GLU A 79 3.56 3.38 0.88
C GLU A 79 2.35 2.58 1.38
N TYR A 80 1.77 2.97 2.52
CA TYR A 80 0.54 2.37 3.05
C TYR A 80 -0.61 2.44 2.04
N GLU A 81 -0.88 3.63 1.49
CA GLU A 81 -1.94 3.85 0.49
C GLU A 81 -1.63 3.10 -0.82
N TYR A 82 -0.36 3.04 -1.22
CA TYR A 82 0.05 2.26 -2.38
C TYR A 82 -0.23 0.76 -2.18
N LEU A 83 0.18 0.17 -1.05
CA LEU A 83 -0.05 -1.24 -0.76
C LEU A 83 -1.54 -1.58 -0.68
N ARG A 84 -2.38 -0.71 -0.10
CA ARG A 84 -3.84 -0.90 -0.11
C ARG A 84 -4.41 -0.94 -1.52
N LYS A 85 -3.95 -0.07 -2.41
CA LYS A 85 -4.38 -0.07 -3.82
C LYS A 85 -3.88 -1.30 -4.58
N GLN A 86 -2.66 -1.77 -4.28
CA GLN A 86 -2.10 -2.98 -4.87
C GLN A 86 -2.88 -4.23 -4.45
N ALA A 87 -3.25 -4.34 -3.17
CA ALA A 87 -4.07 -5.44 -2.66
C ALA A 87 -5.40 -5.56 -3.41
N ALA A 88 -6.13 -4.46 -3.59
CA ALA A 88 -7.38 -4.45 -4.34
C ALA A 88 -7.22 -4.94 -5.80
N GLN A 89 -6.06 -4.71 -6.42
CA GLN A 89 -5.76 -5.20 -7.77
C GLN A 89 -5.36 -6.68 -7.76
N LEU A 90 -4.53 -7.09 -6.80
CA LEU A 90 -4.09 -8.48 -6.63
C LEU A 90 -5.27 -9.43 -6.36
N GLU A 91 -6.27 -8.99 -5.59
CA GLU A 91 -7.49 -9.78 -5.31
C GLU A 91 -8.37 -10.05 -6.53
N VAL A 92 -8.23 -9.23 -7.58
CA VAL A 92 -8.92 -9.39 -8.87
C VAL A 92 -8.13 -10.30 -9.79
N ILE A 93 -6.80 -10.16 -9.79
CA ILE A 93 -5.91 -10.89 -10.69
C ILE A 93 -5.65 -12.32 -10.20
N ASN A 94 -5.47 -12.50 -8.89
CA ASN A 94 -5.21 -13.78 -8.24
C ASN A 94 -6.28 -14.06 -7.16
N PRO A 95 -7.51 -14.47 -7.55
CA PRO A 95 -8.60 -14.71 -6.61
C PRO A 95 -8.30 -15.76 -5.54
N GLU A 96 -7.42 -16.73 -5.84
CA GLU A 96 -7.01 -17.78 -4.91
C GLU A 96 -6.23 -17.24 -3.71
N LEU A 97 -5.55 -16.09 -3.86
CA LEU A 97 -4.79 -15.43 -2.81
C LEU A 97 -5.56 -14.32 -2.09
N ARG A 98 -6.82 -14.10 -2.48
CA ARG A 98 -7.67 -13.01 -1.96
C ARG A 98 -7.74 -13.01 -0.44
N GLU A 99 -7.89 -14.18 0.19
CA GLU A 99 -8.00 -14.28 1.64
C GLU A 99 -6.72 -13.83 2.34
N GLU A 100 -5.55 -14.27 1.84
CA GLU A 100 -4.25 -13.93 2.42
C GLU A 100 -3.90 -12.45 2.19
N VAL A 101 -4.18 -11.92 1.00
CA VAL A 101 -4.00 -10.49 0.68
C VAL A 101 -4.88 -9.63 1.60
N ASN A 102 -6.16 -9.97 1.74
CA ASN A 102 -7.08 -9.26 2.63
C ASN A 102 -6.63 -9.33 4.09
N LYS A 103 -6.24 -10.52 4.56
CA LYS A 103 -5.74 -10.71 5.93
C LYS A 103 -4.55 -9.80 6.22
N ARG A 104 -3.59 -9.73 5.30
CA ARG A 104 -2.40 -8.86 5.41
C ARG A 104 -2.76 -7.38 5.40
N CYS A 105 -3.65 -6.96 4.51
CA CYS A 105 -4.15 -5.59 4.49
C CYS A 105 -4.90 -5.21 5.76
N ASN A 106 -5.69 -6.12 6.32
CA ASN A 106 -6.40 -5.91 7.58
C ASN A 106 -5.44 -5.73 8.75
N ILE A 107 -4.40 -6.58 8.85
CA ILE A 107 -3.36 -6.44 9.87
C ILE A 107 -2.65 -5.09 9.75
N LEU A 108 -2.28 -4.70 8.53
CA LEU A 108 -1.62 -3.43 8.26
C LEU A 108 -2.52 -2.23 8.60
N SER A 109 -3.79 -2.28 8.21
CA SER A 109 -4.77 -1.21 8.46
C SER A 109 -5.04 -1.05 9.96
N ASN A 110 -5.27 -2.15 10.68
CA ASN A 110 -5.47 -2.12 12.13
C ASN A 110 -4.28 -1.51 12.87
N LYS A 111 -3.05 -1.87 12.46
CA LYS A 111 -1.84 -1.33 13.06
C LYS A 111 -1.65 0.15 12.77
N TRP A 112 -1.93 0.55 11.53
CA TRP A 112 -1.91 1.96 11.12
C TRP A 112 -2.91 2.79 11.93
N GLU A 113 -4.15 2.32 12.04
CA GLU A 113 -5.21 2.99 12.80
C GLU A 113 -4.83 3.14 14.27
N LEU A 114 -4.31 2.09 14.92
CA LEU A 114 -3.88 2.14 16.32
C LEU A 114 -2.79 3.20 16.56
N LEU A 115 -1.82 3.29 15.65
CA LEU A 115 -0.80 4.33 15.70
C LEU A 115 -1.38 5.72 15.44
N GLU A 116 -2.31 5.84 14.50
CA GLU A 116 -3.00 7.11 14.22
C GLU A 116 -3.77 7.59 15.45
N TYR A 117 -4.50 6.69 16.13
CA TYR A 117 -5.20 7.00 17.37
C TYR A 117 -4.28 7.47 18.49
N THR A 118 -3.10 6.84 18.59
CA THR A 118 -2.12 7.18 19.62
C THR A 118 -1.46 8.54 19.34
N LEU A 119 -1.14 8.81 18.07
CA LEU A 119 -0.42 10.01 17.67
C LEU A 119 -1.35 11.22 17.45
N TYR A 120 -2.61 11.02 17.08
CA TYR A 120 -3.57 12.08 16.78
C TYR A 120 -4.83 11.99 17.67
N PRO A 121 -4.71 12.10 19.01
CA PRO A 121 -5.84 11.97 19.92
C PRO A 121 -6.92 13.05 19.71
N LYS A 122 -6.62 14.16 19.03
CA LYS A 122 -7.61 15.20 18.69
C LYS A 122 -8.57 14.78 17.57
N ARG A 123 -8.12 13.98 16.59
CA ARG A 123 -9.00 13.41 15.54
C ARG A 123 -10.05 12.45 16.11
N ARG A 124 -9.83 11.94 17.33
CA ARG A 124 -10.77 11.10 18.06
C ARG A 124 -12.03 11.87 18.48
N GLN A 125 -11.87 13.09 18.98
CA GLN A 125 -12.99 13.89 19.50
C GLN A 125 -13.98 14.31 18.40
N GLU A 126 -13.55 14.36 17.14
CA GLU A 126 -14.39 14.72 15.99
C GLU A 126 -15.12 13.52 15.36
N ARG A 127 -14.69 12.27 15.63
CA ARG A 127 -15.39 11.06 15.14
C ARG A 127 -16.41 10.50 16.14
N GLU A 128 -16.29 10.87 17.42
CA GLU A 128 -17.18 10.42 18.50
C GLU A 128 -18.24 11.48 18.91
N GLY A 129 -18.28 12.64 18.25
CA GLY A 129 -19.25 13.73 18.50
C GLY A 129 -20.14 13.99 17.29
#